data_AF-A0A1Q8BCR0-F1
#
_entry.id   AF-A0A1Q8BCR0-F1
#
_cell.length_a   1.000
_cell.length_b   1.000
_cell.length_c   1.000
_cell.angle_alpha   90.00
_cell.angle_beta   90.00
_cell.angle_gamma   90.00
#
_symmetry.space_group_name_H-M   'P 1'
#
loop_
_entity.id
_entity.type
_entity.pdbx_description
1 polymer ?
#
loop_
_entity_poly.entity_id
_entity_poly.type
_entity_poly.pdbx_seq_one_letter_code
_entity_poly.pdbx_strand_id
1 'polypeptide(L)'
;MASETKNRETWTEQEDSARNVVPLNQLRLSRVFRFNDPQTGAPQISDFPDSNPTGDTPLEIRMKHFTEIENFSFLAHVLGHELGGTTPRPIRTVAVLQVPDDEFQSFVNTARTVGLTDEELADSVLDVGINWEHFVASNDNLLIPEHPLKITDVQMQEKIDSLDFITEAFVREINFRSIEKATGPQPGTKTRKSHGATPDSGQAS
;
A
#
# COMPACT_ATOMS: atom_id res chain seq x y z
N MET A 1 24.26 27.56 1.31
CA MET A 1 24.21 26.09 1.08
C MET A 1 23.44 25.51 2.25
N ALA A 2 22.18 25.15 2.02
CA ALA A 2 21.27 24.67 3.04
C ALA A 2 21.26 23.14 3.02
N SER A 3 21.73 22.54 4.11
CA SER A 3 21.55 21.12 4.41
C SER A 3 20.39 21.02 5.39
N GLU A 4 19.18 20.83 4.88
CA GLU A 4 18.02 20.41 5.67
C GLU A 4 17.75 18.94 5.39
N THR A 5 18.46 18.07 6.10
CA THR A 5 18.04 16.68 6.30
C THR A 5 16.86 16.70 7.27
N LYS A 6 15.65 16.64 6.73
CA LYS A 6 14.42 16.48 7.50
C LYS A 6 14.38 15.04 8.03
N ASN A 7 14.40 14.91 9.37
CA ASN A 7 14.20 13.65 10.10
C ASN A 7 13.00 12.88 9.52
N ARG A 8 13.26 11.72 8.90
CA ARG A 8 12.26 10.68 8.62
C ARG A 8 12.08 9.94 9.96
N GLU A 9 10.94 10.15 10.60
CA GLU A 9 10.61 9.51 11.87
C GLU A 9 10.56 7.99 11.66
N THR A 10 11.52 7.28 12.25
CA THR A 10 11.50 5.83 12.46
C THR A 10 10.40 5.52 13.47
N TRP A 11 9.30 4.94 13.01
CA TRP A 11 8.26 4.40 13.88
C TRP A 11 8.79 3.13 14.54
N THR A 12 9.32 3.27 15.76
CA THR A 12 9.46 2.14 16.68
C THR A 12 8.06 1.74 17.13
N GLU A 13 7.71 0.46 17.00
CA GLU A 13 6.50 -0.14 17.59
C GLU A 13 6.41 0.22 19.08
N GLN A 14 5.71 1.30 19.40
CA GLN A 14 5.43 1.66 20.78
C GLN A 14 4.07 1.07 21.12
N GLU A 15 4.10 -0.02 21.88
CA GLU A 15 2.91 -0.71 22.40
C GLU A 15 2.06 0.26 23.23
N ASP A 16 0.97 0.76 22.64
CA ASP A 16 -0.02 1.55 23.35
C ASP A 16 -0.80 0.63 24.30
N SER A 17 -0.46 0.71 25.58
CA SER A 17 -1.15 0.03 26.68
C SER A 17 -2.53 0.66 26.93
N ALA A 18 -3.51 0.39 26.08
CA ALA A 18 -4.91 0.73 26.35
C ALA A 18 -5.90 -0.26 25.71
N ARG A 19 -6.26 -1.28 26.50
CA ARG A 19 -7.50 -2.09 26.46
C ARG A 19 -8.29 -2.12 25.14
N ASN A 20 -7.91 -3.02 24.26
CA ASN A 20 -8.84 -3.86 23.53
C ASN A 20 -8.14 -5.20 23.30
N VAL A 21 -8.64 -6.28 23.90
CA VAL A 21 -8.11 -7.63 23.64
C VAL A 21 -8.63 -8.06 22.28
N VAL A 22 -8.04 -7.49 21.24
CA VAL A 22 -7.99 -8.15 19.94
C VAL A 22 -7.13 -9.39 20.19
N PRO A 23 -7.52 -10.60 19.75
CA PRO A 23 -6.64 -11.75 19.81
C PRO A 23 -5.35 -11.33 19.10
N LEU A 24 -4.27 -11.12 19.86
CA LEU A 24 -2.97 -10.91 19.25
C LEU A 24 -2.71 -12.17 18.45
N ASN A 25 -2.65 -12.03 17.12
CA ASN A 25 -2.09 -13.06 16.28
C ASN A 25 -0.75 -13.46 16.94
N GLN A 26 -0.61 -14.71 17.35
CA GLN A 26 0.51 -15.17 18.17
C GLN A 26 1.86 -14.85 17.52
N LEU A 27 1.87 -14.69 16.19
CA LEU A 27 3.05 -14.41 15.40
C LEU A 27 3.23 -12.91 15.05
N ARG A 28 2.35 -12.00 15.50
CA ARG A 28 2.38 -10.55 15.13
C ARG A 28 2.72 -10.34 13.65
N LEU A 29 1.97 -10.97 12.75
CA LEU A 29 2.32 -11.11 11.33
C LEU A 29 2.24 -9.82 10.51
N SER A 30 1.55 -8.79 11.00
CA SER A 30 1.38 -7.55 10.25
C SER A 30 2.44 -6.53 10.61
N ARG A 31 3.21 -6.12 9.60
CA ARG A 31 4.20 -5.03 9.66
C ARG A 31 3.82 -3.84 8.78
N VAL A 32 2.71 -3.97 8.06
CA VAL A 32 2.10 -2.91 7.25
C VAL A 32 0.72 -2.61 7.80
N PHE A 33 0.44 -1.35 8.12
CA PHE A 33 -0.83 -0.95 8.73
C PHE A 33 -1.48 0.22 8.01
N ARG A 34 -2.82 0.25 8.07
CA ARG A 34 -3.60 1.42 7.68
C ARG A 34 -3.56 2.48 8.77
N PHE A 35 -3.39 3.72 8.39
CA PHE A 35 -3.49 4.87 9.28
C PHE A 35 -4.13 6.05 8.55
N ASN A 36 -4.58 7.06 9.29
CA ASN A 36 -4.95 8.34 8.66
C ASN A 36 -3.76 9.28 8.76
N ASP A 37 -3.31 9.82 7.64
CA ASP A 37 -2.23 10.80 7.61
C ASP A 37 -2.61 12.01 8.47
N PRO A 38 -1.81 12.37 9.50
CA PRO A 38 -2.17 13.46 10.42
C PRO A 38 -2.28 14.84 9.75
N GLN A 39 -1.63 15.04 8.61
CA GLN A 39 -1.61 16.34 7.92
C GLN A 39 -2.81 16.51 6.99
N THR A 40 -3.16 15.47 6.23
CA THR A 40 -4.20 15.50 5.19
C THR A 40 -5.49 14.81 5.61
N GLY A 41 -5.47 13.99 6.65
CA GLY A 41 -6.58 13.13 7.07
C GLY A 41 -6.85 11.97 6.10
N ALA A 42 -6.02 11.79 5.08
CA ALA A 42 -6.19 10.75 4.06
C ALA A 42 -5.88 9.36 4.64
N PRO A 43 -6.67 8.31 4.35
CA PRO A 43 -6.28 6.95 4.71
C PRO A 43 -5.02 6.56 3.92
N GLN A 44 -3.99 6.11 4.61
CA GLN A 44 -2.71 5.68 4.05
C GLN A 44 -2.40 4.26 4.49
N ILE A 45 -1.46 3.64 3.77
CA ILE A 45 -0.82 2.38 4.12
C ILE A 45 0.65 2.70 4.40
N SER A 46 1.21 2.15 5.48
CA SER A 46 2.63 2.36 5.80
C SER A 46 3.54 1.80 4.71
N ASP A 47 4.71 2.41 4.54
CA ASP A 47 5.77 1.82 3.71
C ASP A 47 6.17 0.44 4.29
N PHE A 48 6.71 -0.42 3.44
CA PHE A 48 7.36 -1.64 3.88
C PHE A 48 8.61 -1.29 4.69
N PRO A 49 8.85 -1.91 5.85
CA PRO A 49 10.05 -1.61 6.62
C PRO A 49 11.33 -2.04 5.89
N ASP A 50 12.31 -1.14 5.80
CA ASP A 50 13.62 -1.40 5.19
C ASP A 50 14.43 -2.50 5.92
N SER A 51 14.00 -2.90 7.12
CA SER A 51 14.63 -3.95 7.92
C SER A 51 13.87 -5.27 7.82
N ASN A 52 14.61 -6.38 7.73
CA ASN A 52 14.05 -7.73 7.80
C ASN A 52 13.16 -7.91 9.04
N PRO A 53 12.09 -8.72 8.95
CA PRO A 53 11.30 -9.07 10.13
C PRO A 53 12.16 -9.77 11.19
N THR A 54 11.87 -9.48 12.46
CA THR A 54 12.44 -10.23 13.58
C THR A 54 11.58 -11.46 13.89
N GLY A 55 12.18 -12.53 14.38
CA GLY A 55 11.46 -13.72 14.81
C GLY A 55 12.38 -14.73 15.49
N ASP A 56 11.79 -15.63 16.27
CA ASP A 56 12.51 -16.66 17.03
C ASP A 56 12.97 -17.80 16.12
N THR A 57 12.31 -17.96 14.97
CA THR A 57 12.64 -18.99 13.98
C THR A 57 12.71 -18.40 12.57
N PRO A 58 13.51 -18.99 11.67
CA PRO A 58 13.50 -18.61 10.25
C PRO A 58 12.11 -18.71 9.62
N LEU A 59 11.28 -19.68 10.05
CA LEU A 59 9.91 -19.83 9.58
C LEU A 59 9.03 -18.64 9.97
N GLU A 60 9.13 -18.16 11.21
CA GLU A 60 8.39 -16.99 11.67
C GLU A 60 8.80 -15.73 10.89
N ILE A 61 10.11 -15.51 10.70
CA ILE A 61 10.62 -14.37 9.92
C ILE A 61 10.06 -14.41 8.49
N ARG A 62 10.00 -15.61 7.88
CA ARG A 62 9.40 -15.81 6.56
C ARG A 62 7.92 -15.51 6.55
N MET A 63 7.15 -16.07 7.48
CA MET A 63 5.70 -15.83 7.53
C MET A 63 5.40 -14.34 7.63
N LYS A 64 6.17 -13.58 8.43
CA LYS A 64 6.02 -12.12 8.51
C LYS A 64 6.30 -11.43 7.18
N HIS A 65 7.38 -11.77 6.49
CA HIS A 65 7.71 -11.21 5.18
C HIS A 65 6.70 -11.60 4.08
N PHE A 66 6.18 -12.82 4.11
CA PHE A 66 5.16 -13.22 3.14
C PHE A 66 3.80 -12.61 3.43
N THR A 67 3.42 -12.38 4.69
CA THR A 67 2.21 -11.63 5.04
C THR A 67 2.29 -10.17 4.57
N GLU A 68 3.49 -9.56 4.58
CA GLU A 68 3.74 -8.26 3.96
C GLU A 68 3.36 -8.29 2.47
N ILE A 69 3.89 -9.26 1.71
CA ILE A 69 3.63 -9.45 0.26
C ILE A 69 2.17 -9.85 -0.02
N GLU A 70 1.56 -10.67 0.83
CA GLU A 70 0.18 -11.20 0.68
C GLU A 70 -0.89 -10.11 0.64
N ASN A 71 -0.58 -8.91 1.14
CA ASN A 71 -1.49 -7.78 1.03
C ASN A 71 -1.79 -7.38 -0.42
N PHE A 72 -1.12 -7.96 -1.43
CA PHE A 72 -1.36 -7.68 -2.85
C PHE A 72 -2.83 -7.64 -3.26
N SER A 73 -3.62 -8.67 -2.91
CA SER A 73 -5.08 -8.71 -3.17
C SER A 73 -5.83 -7.60 -2.44
N PHE A 74 -5.40 -7.28 -1.22
CA PHE A 74 -5.94 -6.16 -0.47
C PHE A 74 -5.59 -4.81 -1.11
N LEU A 75 -4.35 -4.61 -1.58
CA LEU A 75 -3.92 -3.40 -2.27
C LEU A 75 -4.71 -3.21 -3.58
N ALA A 76 -4.93 -4.30 -4.31
CA ALA A 76 -5.79 -4.33 -5.48
C ALA A 76 -7.20 -3.88 -5.14
N HIS A 77 -7.77 -4.40 -4.05
CA HIS A 77 -9.06 -3.97 -3.56
C HIS A 77 -9.09 -2.49 -3.17
N VAL A 78 -8.06 -1.97 -2.48
CA VAL A 78 -7.99 -0.56 -2.07
C VAL A 78 -7.93 0.34 -3.29
N LEU A 79 -7.02 0.05 -4.24
CA LEU A 79 -6.92 0.78 -5.48
C LEU A 79 -8.27 0.75 -6.19
N GLY A 80 -8.84 -0.44 -6.34
CA GLY A 80 -10.01 -0.66 -7.17
C GLY A 80 -11.33 -0.16 -6.68
N HIS A 81 -11.63 -0.47 -5.43
CA HIS A 81 -12.96 -0.23 -4.88
C HIS A 81 -12.99 0.96 -3.93
N GLU A 82 -11.92 1.21 -3.18
CA GLU A 82 -11.91 2.32 -2.22
C GLU A 82 -11.46 3.64 -2.84
N LEU A 83 -10.41 3.58 -3.67
CA LEU A 83 -9.84 4.73 -4.37
C LEU A 83 -10.28 4.79 -5.84
N GLY A 84 -11.09 3.82 -6.24
CA GLY A 84 -11.66 3.71 -7.56
C GLY A 84 -12.38 4.96 -8.03
N GLY A 85 -12.21 5.23 -9.32
CA GLY A 85 -12.96 6.23 -10.06
C GLY A 85 -13.53 5.64 -11.33
N THR A 86 -14.57 6.30 -11.85
CA THR A 86 -15.22 5.91 -13.12
C THR A 86 -14.43 6.34 -14.37
N THR A 87 -13.34 7.07 -14.17
CA THR A 87 -12.46 7.51 -15.26
C THR A 87 -11.20 6.67 -15.24
N PRO A 88 -10.81 6.04 -16.35
CA PRO A 88 -9.57 5.29 -16.43
C PRO A 88 -8.36 6.16 -16.10
N ARG A 89 -7.43 5.65 -15.29
CA ARG A 89 -6.23 6.36 -14.85
C ARG A 89 -5.01 5.44 -14.89
N PRO A 90 -3.84 5.93 -15.33
CA PRO A 90 -2.62 5.14 -15.27
C PRO A 90 -2.17 4.93 -13.82
N ILE A 91 -1.51 3.79 -13.57
CA ILE A 91 -0.75 3.55 -12.33
C ILE A 91 0.62 4.20 -12.51
N ARG A 92 0.88 5.30 -11.81
CA ARG A 92 2.07 6.12 -12.05
C ARG A 92 3.34 5.47 -11.53
N THR A 93 3.21 4.73 -10.43
CA THR A 93 4.35 4.09 -9.76
C THR A 93 4.94 2.92 -10.53
N VAL A 94 4.20 2.30 -11.47
CA VAL A 94 4.71 1.20 -12.32
C VAL A 94 5.32 1.68 -13.64
N ALA A 95 5.20 2.98 -13.96
CA ALA A 95 5.63 3.57 -15.24
C ALA A 95 7.10 3.25 -15.59
N VAL A 96 7.96 3.15 -14.58
CA VAL A 96 9.40 2.88 -14.72
C VAL A 96 9.87 1.64 -13.96
N LEU A 97 8.94 0.87 -13.37
CA LEU A 97 9.25 -0.25 -12.48
C LEU A 97 9.83 -1.43 -13.26
N GLN A 98 11.05 -1.85 -12.99
CA GLN A 98 11.62 -3.08 -13.54
C GLN A 98 11.64 -4.14 -12.44
N VAL A 99 11.27 -5.37 -12.79
CA VAL A 99 11.24 -6.50 -11.87
C VAL A 99 12.01 -7.69 -12.45
N PRO A 100 12.61 -8.55 -11.61
CA PRO A 100 13.52 -9.58 -12.09
C PRO A 100 12.85 -10.78 -12.77
N ASP A 101 11.57 -11.07 -12.52
CA ASP A 101 10.86 -12.18 -13.16
C ASP A 101 10.12 -11.73 -14.44
N ASP A 102 10.24 -12.52 -15.52
CA ASP A 102 9.69 -12.20 -16.84
C ASP A 102 8.14 -12.18 -16.89
N GLU A 103 7.48 -13.06 -16.13
CA GLU A 103 6.02 -13.12 -16.04
C GLU A 103 5.49 -11.86 -15.36
N PHE A 104 6.09 -11.49 -14.22
CA PHE A 104 5.77 -10.26 -13.52
C PHE A 104 6.20 -9.01 -14.30
N GLN A 105 7.29 -9.06 -15.05
CA GLN A 105 7.69 -7.95 -15.92
C GLN A 105 6.70 -7.75 -17.07
N SER A 106 6.12 -8.83 -17.60
CA SER A 106 5.02 -8.77 -18.58
C SER A 106 3.75 -8.15 -17.99
N PHE A 107 3.40 -8.51 -16.75
CA PHE A 107 2.31 -7.87 -16.01
C PHE A 107 2.56 -6.36 -15.86
N VAL A 108 3.76 -5.96 -15.41
CA VAL A 108 4.13 -4.55 -15.27
C VAL A 108 4.08 -3.83 -16.63
N ASN A 109 4.59 -4.44 -17.69
CA ASN A 109 4.54 -3.86 -19.05
C ASN A 109 3.11 -3.62 -19.52
N THR A 110 2.21 -4.56 -19.23
CA THR A 110 0.78 -4.41 -19.51
C THR A 110 0.25 -3.20 -18.74
N ALA A 111 0.41 -3.19 -17.41
CA ALA A 111 -0.09 -2.15 -16.50
C ALA A 111 0.38 -0.73 -16.86
N ARG A 112 1.55 -0.57 -17.51
CA ARG A 112 2.05 0.73 -17.99
C ARG A 112 1.25 1.32 -19.14
N THR A 113 0.72 0.46 -20.01
CA THR A 113 0.12 0.87 -21.28
C THR A 113 -1.38 1.09 -21.18
N VAL A 114 -2.01 0.48 -20.18
CA VAL A 114 -3.45 0.54 -19.97
C VAL A 114 -3.79 1.70 -19.04
N GLY A 115 -4.72 2.55 -19.49
CA GLY A 115 -5.52 3.35 -18.57
C GLY A 115 -6.59 2.41 -18.04
N LEU A 116 -6.42 1.92 -16.82
CA LEU A 116 -7.41 1.05 -16.19
C LEU A 116 -8.35 1.92 -15.37
N THR A 117 -9.62 1.56 -15.33
CA THR A 117 -10.37 1.89 -14.11
C THR A 117 -9.79 1.07 -12.98
N ASP A 118 -9.90 1.56 -11.76
CA ASP A 118 -9.25 0.82 -10.69
C ASP A 118 -9.97 -0.51 -10.42
N GLU A 119 -11.25 -0.62 -10.78
CA GLU A 119 -12.01 -1.87 -10.75
C GLU A 119 -11.42 -2.93 -11.71
N GLU A 120 -11.07 -2.54 -12.95
CA GLU A 120 -10.38 -3.44 -13.89
C GLU A 120 -9.00 -3.86 -13.38
N LEU A 121 -8.29 -2.95 -12.68
CA LEU A 121 -7.05 -3.29 -12.01
C LEU A 121 -7.29 -4.33 -10.90
N ALA A 122 -8.31 -4.13 -10.06
CA ALA A 122 -8.65 -5.06 -8.99
C ALA A 122 -8.89 -6.47 -9.55
N ASP A 123 -9.73 -6.58 -10.58
CA ASP A 123 -10.06 -7.86 -11.20
C ASP A 123 -8.81 -8.54 -11.79
N SER A 124 -7.99 -7.79 -12.54
CA SER A 124 -6.76 -8.34 -13.13
C SER A 124 -5.71 -8.78 -12.10
N VAL A 125 -5.68 -8.13 -10.93
CA VAL A 125 -4.71 -8.39 -9.87
C VAL A 125 -5.18 -9.47 -8.90
N LEU A 126 -6.48 -9.51 -8.59
CA LEU A 126 -7.08 -10.55 -7.73
C LEU A 126 -6.95 -11.95 -8.33
N ASP A 127 -6.84 -12.05 -9.67
CA ASP A 127 -6.56 -13.31 -10.36
C ASP A 127 -5.13 -13.83 -10.11
N VAL A 128 -4.18 -12.99 -9.67
CA VAL A 128 -2.78 -13.38 -9.35
C VAL A 128 -2.68 -13.96 -7.92
N GLY A 129 -3.71 -14.67 -7.47
CA GLY A 129 -3.82 -15.22 -6.12
C GLY A 129 -2.78 -16.29 -5.81
N ILE A 130 -1.61 -15.88 -5.34
CA ILE A 130 -0.58 -16.81 -4.83
C ILE A 130 -0.93 -17.17 -3.39
N ASN A 131 -1.13 -18.47 -3.13
CA ASN A 131 -1.32 -18.99 -1.79
C ASN A 131 0.04 -19.16 -1.10
N TRP A 132 0.46 -18.15 -0.33
CA TRP A 132 1.79 -18.11 0.30
C TRP A 132 1.94 -19.06 1.48
N GLU A 133 0.87 -19.35 2.22
CA GLU A 133 0.90 -20.39 3.26
C GLU A 133 1.25 -21.74 2.65
N HIS A 134 0.62 -22.07 1.52
CA HIS A 134 0.95 -23.26 0.74
C HIS A 134 2.37 -23.20 0.17
N PHE A 135 2.80 -22.02 -0.30
CA PHE A 135 4.16 -21.82 -0.81
C PHE A 135 5.22 -22.10 0.25
N VAL A 136 5.11 -21.50 1.45
CA VAL A 136 6.06 -21.68 2.55
C VAL A 136 6.05 -23.14 3.01
N ALA A 137 4.87 -23.75 3.15
CA ALA A 137 4.75 -25.14 3.54
C ALA A 137 5.34 -26.12 2.51
N SER A 138 5.24 -25.81 1.22
CA SER A 138 5.65 -26.71 0.14
C SER A 138 7.11 -26.55 -0.30
N ASN A 139 7.76 -25.44 0.04
CA ASN A 139 9.12 -25.10 -0.41
C ASN A 139 10.11 -24.94 0.74
N ASP A 140 9.79 -25.45 1.94
CA ASP A 140 10.65 -25.30 3.12
C ASP A 140 12.06 -25.92 2.91
N ASN A 141 12.16 -26.92 2.05
CA ASN A 141 13.44 -27.54 1.67
C ASN A 141 14.32 -26.68 0.75
N LEU A 142 13.77 -25.65 0.09
CA LEU A 142 14.51 -24.77 -0.82
C LEU A 142 15.12 -23.57 -0.11
N LEU A 143 14.86 -23.40 1.19
CA LEU A 143 15.22 -22.22 1.94
C LEU A 143 16.71 -22.20 2.34
N ILE A 144 17.24 -21.00 2.52
CA ILE A 144 18.60 -20.79 3.02
C ILE A 144 18.53 -20.41 4.51
N PRO A 145 18.94 -21.28 5.46
CA PRO A 145 18.77 -21.03 6.89
C PRO A 145 19.42 -19.72 7.38
N GLU A 146 20.59 -19.38 6.86
CA GLU A 146 21.35 -18.17 7.21
C GLU A 146 20.76 -16.90 6.57
N HIS A 147 19.90 -17.06 5.58
CA HIS A 147 19.24 -15.98 4.85
C HIS A 147 17.74 -16.26 4.78
N PRO A 148 16.98 -16.00 5.86
CA PRO A 148 15.60 -16.47 6.01
C PRO A 148 14.64 -15.94 4.94
N LEU A 149 14.96 -14.82 4.29
CA LEU A 149 14.18 -14.24 3.19
C LEU A 149 14.61 -14.73 1.80
N LYS A 150 15.58 -15.65 1.74
CA LYS A 150 16.14 -16.17 0.49
C LYS A 150 15.93 -17.66 0.33
N ILE A 151 15.72 -18.05 -0.91
CA ILE A 151 15.59 -19.43 -1.35
C ILE A 151 16.65 -19.75 -2.39
N THR A 152 16.97 -21.04 -2.50
CA THR A 152 17.98 -21.59 -3.41
C THR A 152 17.51 -21.64 -4.86
N ASP A 153 16.21 -21.71 -5.09
CA ASP A 153 15.61 -21.62 -6.42
C ASP A 153 15.61 -20.16 -6.90
N VAL A 154 16.47 -19.87 -7.87
CA VAL A 154 16.66 -18.53 -8.41
C VAL A 154 15.39 -17.98 -9.06
N GLN A 155 14.69 -18.78 -9.88
CA GLN A 155 13.50 -18.30 -10.58
C GLN A 155 12.38 -17.97 -9.60
N MET A 156 12.23 -18.83 -8.58
CA MET A 156 11.24 -18.61 -7.55
C MET A 156 11.61 -17.40 -6.66
N GLN A 157 12.90 -17.17 -6.40
CA GLN A 157 13.36 -15.97 -5.70
C GLN A 157 13.04 -14.71 -6.51
N GLU A 158 13.24 -14.73 -7.82
CA GLU A 158 12.93 -13.61 -8.72
C GLU A 158 11.42 -13.30 -8.69
N LYS A 159 10.54 -14.31 -8.59
CA LYS A 159 9.10 -14.09 -8.40
C LYS A 159 8.76 -13.39 -7.10
N ILE A 160 9.35 -13.84 -5.98
CA ILE A 160 9.16 -13.22 -4.67
C ILE A 160 9.63 -11.76 -4.70
N ASP A 161 10.86 -11.53 -5.18
CA ASP A 161 11.45 -10.19 -5.25
C ASP A 161 10.61 -9.28 -6.19
N SER A 162 10.06 -9.82 -7.28
CA SER A 162 9.18 -9.07 -8.19
C SER A 162 7.88 -8.64 -7.52
N LEU A 163 7.25 -9.52 -6.74
CA LEU A 163 6.03 -9.19 -6.02
C LEU A 163 6.25 -8.15 -4.96
N ASP A 164 7.38 -8.20 -4.25
CA ASP A 164 7.76 -7.18 -3.28
C ASP A 164 7.81 -5.79 -3.94
N PHE A 165 8.53 -5.68 -5.06
CA PHE A 165 8.63 -4.44 -5.83
C PHE A 165 7.28 -3.91 -6.35
N ILE A 166 6.38 -4.79 -6.83
CA ILE A 166 5.06 -4.37 -7.32
C ILE A 166 4.17 -3.95 -6.14
N THR A 167 4.22 -4.68 -5.03
CA THR A 167 3.45 -4.40 -3.81
C THR A 167 3.82 -3.02 -3.25
N GLU A 168 5.11 -2.71 -3.17
CA GLU A 168 5.60 -1.37 -2.80
C GLU A 168 5.16 -0.28 -3.78
N ALA A 169 5.17 -0.56 -5.08
CA ALA A 169 4.68 0.38 -6.08
C ALA A 169 3.18 0.65 -5.90
N PHE A 170 2.38 -0.36 -5.58
CA PHE A 170 0.94 -0.21 -5.34
C PHE A 170 0.62 0.52 -4.04
N VAL A 171 1.34 0.25 -2.94
CA VAL A 171 1.23 1.05 -1.70
C VAL A 171 1.48 2.52 -1.99
N ARG A 172 2.53 2.85 -2.75
CA ARG A 172 2.81 4.24 -3.13
C ARG A 172 1.69 4.86 -3.98
N GLU A 173 1.13 4.11 -4.94
CA GLU A 173 0.02 4.61 -5.76
C GLU A 173 -1.25 4.87 -4.93
N ILE A 174 -1.58 3.95 -4.02
CA ILE A 174 -2.69 4.09 -3.06
C ILE A 174 -2.52 5.36 -2.25
N ASN A 175 -1.33 5.55 -1.68
CA ASN A 175 -1.02 6.68 -0.83
C ASN A 175 -1.19 8.02 -1.60
N PHE A 176 -0.65 8.10 -2.82
CA PHE A 176 -0.84 9.26 -3.69
C PHE A 176 -2.31 9.53 -4.01
N ARG A 177 -3.06 8.51 -4.45
CA ARG A 177 -4.48 8.67 -4.82
C ARG A 177 -5.36 9.03 -3.63
N SER A 178 -5.05 8.50 -2.46
CA SER A 178 -5.79 8.80 -1.24
C SER A 178 -5.59 10.25 -0.80
N ILE A 179 -4.35 10.76 -0.85
CA ILE A 179 -4.08 12.19 -0.60
C ILE A 179 -4.81 13.06 -1.63
N GLU A 180 -4.76 12.71 -2.92
CA GLU A 180 -5.49 13.43 -3.97
C GLU A 180 -7.00 13.44 -3.74
N LYS A 181 -7.58 12.32 -3.28
CA LYS A 181 -9.00 12.21 -2.96
C LYS A 181 -9.39 13.06 -1.75
N ALA A 182 -8.53 13.13 -0.73
CA ALA A 182 -8.77 13.92 0.47
C ALA A 182 -8.58 15.43 0.26
N THR A 183 -7.60 15.82 -0.58
CA THR A 183 -7.18 17.23 -0.75
C THR A 183 -7.65 17.86 -2.07
N GLY A 184 -8.11 17.06 -3.03
CA GLY A 184 -8.60 17.53 -4.32
C GLY A 184 -9.91 18.31 -4.23
N PRO A 185 -10.29 19.04 -5.29
CA PRO A 185 -11.53 19.80 -5.32
C PRO A 185 -12.72 18.86 -5.18
N GLN A 186 -13.40 18.90 -4.02
CA GLN A 186 -14.59 18.08 -3.79
C GLN A 186 -15.70 18.50 -4.75
N PRO A 187 -16.24 17.59 -5.58
CA PRO A 187 -17.43 17.88 -6.35
C PRO A 187 -18.63 17.85 -5.39
N GLY A 188 -18.93 18.97 -4.71
CA GLY A 188 -20.17 19.06 -3.95
C GLY A 188 -20.27 19.99 -2.75
N THR A 189 -19.24 20.73 -2.34
CA THR A 189 -19.44 21.80 -1.35
C THR A 189 -20.17 22.98 -2.02
N LYS A 190 -21.50 22.88 -2.09
CA LYS A 190 -22.38 24.01 -2.34
C LYS A 190 -21.99 25.10 -1.34
N THR A 191 -21.33 26.13 -1.83
CA THR A 191 -21.12 27.39 -1.12
C THR A 191 -22.48 27.83 -0.59
N ARG A 192 -22.70 27.69 0.72
CA ARG A 192 -23.89 28.18 1.38
C ARG A 192 -23.89 29.70 1.15
N LYS A 193 -24.72 30.18 0.21
CA LYS A 193 -24.95 31.61 -0.02
C LYS A 193 -25.16 32.25 1.34
N SER A 194 -24.22 33.11 1.76
CA SER A 194 -24.44 34.09 2.80
C SER A 194 -25.68 34.89 2.38
N HIS A 195 -26.80 34.68 3.07
CA HIS A 195 -27.95 35.57 2.93
C HIS A 195 -27.47 36.96 3.33
N GLY A 196 -27.55 37.88 2.35
CA GLY A 196 -27.10 39.24 2.47
C GLY A 196 -27.76 39.92 3.66
N ALA A 197 -26.94 40.64 4.42
CA ALA A 197 -27.41 41.69 5.29
C ALA A 197 -28.15 42.73 4.45
N THR A 198 -29.41 42.97 4.80
CA THR A 198 -30.21 44.09 4.31
C THR A 198 -29.48 45.39 4.68
N PRO A 199 -29.20 46.30 3.73
CA PRO A 199 -28.74 47.64 4.08
C PRO A 199 -29.93 48.45 4.57
N ASP A 200 -29.81 48.93 5.81
CA ASP A 200 -30.71 49.90 6.42
C ASP A 200 -30.67 51.20 5.60
N SER A 201 -31.80 51.51 4.95
CA SER A 201 -31.96 52.72 4.17
C SER A 201 -32.17 53.90 5.11
N GLY A 202 -31.11 54.68 5.33
CA GLY A 202 -31.23 56.02 5.87
C GLY A 202 -32.10 56.89 4.96
N GLN A 203 -33.21 57.39 5.50
CA GLN A 203 -33.91 58.55 4.98
C GLN A 203 -33.66 59.73 5.92
N ALA A 204 -32.94 60.72 5.40
CA ALA A 204 -32.92 62.06 5.93
C ALA A 204 -34.15 62.82 5.40
N SER A 205 -34.91 63.43 6.32
CA SER A 205 -35.54 64.76 6.20
C SER A 205 -35.99 65.19 7.58
#